data_AF-A0A2E2IPD1-F1
#
_entry.id   AF-A0A2E2IPD1-F1
#
_cell.length_a   1.000
_cell.length_b   1.000
_cell.length_c   1.000
_cell.angle_alpha   90.00
_cell.angle_beta   90.00
_cell.angle_gamma   90.00
#
_symmetry.space_group_name_H-M   'P 1'
#
loop_
_entity.id
_entity.type
_entity.pdbx_description
1 polymer ?
#
loop_
_entity_poly.entity_id
_entity_poly.type
_entity_poly.pdbx_seq_one_letter_code
_entity_poly.pdbx_strand_id
1 'polypeptide(L)'
;MAIQFLPIIKAVAPYVAQVAAYAIPAFTAKPETVKADPVLVKQIEELQEAATQNAQSIHVLAENMQQAISGFETAAEQAKKQVATYRTLLFISFGLSTVAILICLYLLLR
;
A
#
# COMPACT_ATOMS: atom_id res chain seq x y z
N MET A 1 0.12 -9.21 -18.21
CA MET A 1 0.57 -10.08 -17.09
C MET A 1 -0.60 -10.38 -16.13
N ALA A 2 -1.67 -11.02 -16.60
CA ALA A 2 -2.89 -11.24 -15.79
C ALA A 2 -3.13 -12.71 -15.38
N ILE A 3 -2.19 -13.62 -15.69
CA ILE A 3 -2.41 -15.08 -15.64
C ILE A 3 -1.71 -15.72 -14.41
N GLN A 4 -1.01 -14.96 -13.56
CA GLN A 4 -0.24 -15.52 -12.44
C GLN A 4 -1.07 -15.85 -11.19
N PHE A 5 -2.34 -15.41 -11.08
CA PHE A 5 -3.18 -15.68 -9.90
C PHE A 5 -4.07 -16.93 -10.02
N LEU A 6 -4.34 -17.40 -11.24
CA LEU A 6 -5.12 -18.62 -11.50
C LEU A 6 -4.59 -19.89 -10.80
N PRO A 7 -3.27 -20.20 -10.81
CA PRO A 7 -2.77 -21.39 -10.13
C PRO A 7 -2.91 -21.30 -8.61
N ILE A 8 -2.82 -20.09 -8.04
CA ILE A 8 -2.96 -19.86 -6.60
C ILE A 8 -4.41 -20.08 -6.16
N ILE A 9 -5.37 -19.51 -6.89
CA ILE A 9 -6.80 -19.69 -6.60
C ILE A 9 -7.18 -21.18 -6.71
N LYS A 10 -6.66 -21.89 -7.72
CA LYS A 10 -6.94 -23.32 -7.91
C LYS A 10 -6.33 -24.19 -6.81
N ALA A 11 -5.17 -23.81 -6.28
CA ALA A 11 -4.51 -24.50 -5.17
C ALA A 11 -5.22 -24.26 -3.82
N VAL A 12 -5.81 -23.07 -3.63
CA VAL A 12 -6.44 -22.66 -2.35
C VAL A 12 -7.94 -22.99 -2.31
N ALA A 13 -8.62 -23.06 -3.45
CA ALA A 13 -10.03 -23.43 -3.58
C ALA A 13 -10.46 -24.68 -2.78
N PRO A 14 -9.75 -25.83 -2.81
CA PRO A 14 -10.15 -27.01 -2.02
C PRO A 14 -10.02 -26.80 -0.51
N TYR A 15 -9.15 -25.91 -0.05
CA TYR A 15 -9.00 -25.57 1.36
C TYR A 15 -10.10 -24.61 1.83
N VAL A 16 -10.52 -23.66 0.98
CA VAL A 16 -11.67 -22.79 1.27
C VAL A 16 -12.95 -23.62 1.42
N ALA A 17 -13.12 -24.64 0.58
CA ALA A 17 -14.26 -25.56 0.70
C ALA A 17 -14.22 -26.38 2.00
N GLN A 18 -13.04 -26.83 2.45
CA GLN A 18 -12.89 -27.54 3.74
C GLN A 18 -13.13 -26.62 4.94
N VAL A 19 -12.62 -25.38 4.88
CA VAL A 19 -12.87 -24.38 5.92
C VAL A 19 -14.35 -24.02 5.96
N ALA A 20 -15.00 -23.86 4.82
CA ALA A 20 -16.44 -23.63 4.74
C ALA A 20 -17.23 -24.84 5.27
N ALA A 21 -16.86 -26.07 4.90
CA ALA A 21 -17.53 -27.28 5.37
C ALA A 21 -17.41 -27.48 6.89
N TYR A 22 -16.32 -27.01 7.51
CA TYR A 22 -16.13 -27.07 8.96
C TYR A 22 -16.76 -25.87 9.69
N ALA A 23 -16.65 -24.67 9.12
CA ALA A 23 -17.12 -23.44 9.74
C ALA A 23 -18.64 -23.25 9.60
N ILE A 24 -19.23 -23.60 8.45
CA ILE A 24 -20.68 -23.43 8.21
C ILE A 24 -21.52 -24.17 9.26
N PRO A 25 -21.26 -25.44 9.63
CA PRO A 25 -22.01 -26.11 10.69
C PRO A 25 -21.83 -25.45 12.05
N ALA A 26 -20.65 -24.90 12.36
CA ALA A 26 -20.41 -24.18 13.62
C ALA A 26 -21.21 -22.87 13.71
N PHE A 27 -21.53 -22.24 12.58
CA PHE A 27 -22.36 -21.02 12.51
C PHE A 27 -23.84 -21.27 12.21
N THR A 28 -24.20 -22.44 11.65
CA THR A 28 -25.59 -22.80 11.28
C THR A 28 -26.21 -23.87 12.17
N ALA A 29 -25.44 -24.51 13.06
CA ALA A 29 -25.98 -25.37 14.10
C ALA A 29 -26.91 -24.54 14.99
N LYS A 30 -28.19 -24.91 14.99
CA LYS A 30 -29.18 -24.35 15.90
C LYS A 30 -28.65 -24.59 17.32
N PRO A 31 -28.46 -23.55 18.14
CA PRO A 31 -27.97 -23.75 19.50
C PRO A 31 -28.96 -24.69 20.19
N GLU A 32 -28.48 -25.83 20.69
CA GLU A 32 -29.22 -26.59 21.68
C GLU A 32 -29.62 -25.60 22.75
N THR A 33 -30.86 -25.69 23.21
CA THR A 33 -31.51 -24.74 24.12
C THR A 33 -30.89 -24.74 25.51
N VAL A 34 -29.59 -24.50 25.61
CA VAL A 34 -29.01 -23.79 26.72
C VAL A 34 -29.66 -22.42 26.64
N LYS A 35 -30.39 -22.04 27.68
CA LYS A 35 -30.82 -20.65 27.87
C LYS A 35 -29.53 -19.83 27.88
N ALA A 36 -29.09 -19.38 26.71
CA ALA A 36 -27.96 -18.47 26.60
C ALA A 36 -28.38 -17.27 27.43
N ASP A 37 -27.58 -16.99 28.47
CA ASP A 37 -27.84 -15.85 29.34
C ASP A 37 -28.02 -14.63 28.42
N PRO A 38 -29.15 -13.91 28.47
CA PRO A 38 -29.40 -12.75 27.59
C PRO A 38 -28.26 -11.73 27.65
N VAL A 39 -27.51 -11.71 28.74
CA VAL A 39 -26.29 -10.90 28.91
C VAL A 39 -25.14 -11.36 27.99
N LEU A 40 -24.96 -12.66 27.76
CA LEU A 40 -23.95 -13.21 26.85
C LEU A 40 -24.31 -12.95 25.38
N VAL A 41 -25.59 -13.09 25.02
CA VAL A 41 -26.06 -12.78 23.65
C VAL A 41 -25.83 -11.31 23.34
N LYS A 42 -26.15 -10.41 24.28
CA LYS A 42 -25.92 -8.97 24.13
C LYS A 42 -24.43 -8.61 24.03
N GLN A 43 -23.57 -9.25 24.82
CA GLN A 43 -22.11 -9.02 24.72
C GLN A 43 -21.53 -9.48 23.37
N ILE A 44 -22.04 -10.59 22.81
CA ILE A 44 -21.61 -11.05 21.49
C ILE A 44 -22.05 -10.05 20.41
N GLU A 45 -23.27 -9.52 20.52
CA GLU A 45 -23.78 -8.48 19.60
C GLU A 45 -22.94 -7.21 19.66
N GLU A 46 -22.63 -6.72 20.88
CA GLU A 46 -21.76 -5.55 21.09
C GLU A 46 -20.33 -5.77 20.54
N LEU A 47 -19.76 -6.97 20.73
CA LEU A 47 -18.45 -7.32 20.17
C LEU A 47 -18.48 -7.42 18.64
N GLN A 48 -19.55 -7.94 18.06
CA GLN A 48 -19.72 -8.02 16.61
C GLN A 48 -19.87 -6.63 15.97
N GLU A 49 -20.63 -5.74 16.61
CA GLU A 49 -20.78 -4.36 16.18
C GLU A 49 -19.44 -3.62 16.25
N ALA A 50 -18.73 -3.72 17.38
CA ALA A 50 -17.41 -3.13 17.54
C ALA A 50 -16.38 -3.70 16.55
N ALA A 51 -16.38 -5.01 16.30
CA ALA A 51 -15.50 -5.64 15.32
C ALA A 51 -15.80 -5.15 13.89
N THR A 52 -17.08 -4.99 13.55
CA THR A 52 -17.51 -4.49 12.24
C THR A 52 -17.10 -3.03 12.05
N GLN A 53 -17.32 -2.19 13.06
CA GLN A 53 -16.92 -0.79 13.04
C GLN A 53 -15.39 -0.63 12.96
N ASN A 54 -14.63 -1.46 13.67
CA ASN A 54 -13.17 -1.48 13.59
C ASN A 54 -12.68 -1.92 12.20
N ALA A 55 -13.29 -2.95 11.61
CA ALA A 55 -12.93 -3.39 10.26
C ALA A 55 -13.19 -2.28 9.22
N GLN A 56 -14.32 -1.58 9.32
CA GLN A 56 -14.62 -0.42 8.48
C GLN A 56 -13.59 0.70 8.69
N SER A 57 -13.22 0.99 9.93
CA SER A 57 -12.23 2.03 10.26
C SER A 57 -10.84 1.71 9.71
N ILE A 58 -10.41 0.45 9.81
CA ILE A 58 -9.15 -0.03 9.24
C ILE A 58 -9.17 0.06 7.72
N HIS A 59 -10.30 -0.25 7.08
CA HIS A 59 -10.45 -0.13 5.63
C HIS A 59 -10.29 1.32 5.17
N VAL A 60 -10.99 2.26 5.82
CA VAL A 60 -10.86 3.69 5.54
C VAL A 60 -9.42 4.18 5.80
N LEU A 61 -8.77 3.71 6.86
CA LEU A 61 -7.36 4.05 7.12
C LEU A 61 -6.45 3.53 6.00
N ALA A 62 -6.67 2.30 5.53
CA ALA A 62 -5.90 1.71 4.44
C ALA A 62 -6.09 2.48 3.13
N GLU A 63 -7.31 2.90 2.79
CA GLU A 63 -7.58 3.74 1.62
C GLU A 63 -6.86 5.10 1.71
N ASN A 64 -6.95 5.77 2.86
CA ASN A 64 -6.25 7.03 3.09
C ASN A 64 -4.73 6.88 2.99
N MET A 65 -4.18 5.79 3.54
CA MET A 65 -2.75 5.47 3.42
C MET A 65 -2.36 5.21 1.96
N GLN A 66 -3.15 4.46 1.20
CA GLN A 66 -2.90 4.22 -0.22
C GLN A 66 -2.90 5.53 -1.02
N GLN A 67 -3.85 6.41 -0.74
CA GLN A 67 -3.92 7.73 -1.38
C GLN A 67 -2.71 8.60 -1.01
N ALA A 68 -2.31 8.62 0.25
CA ALA A 68 -1.14 9.36 0.72
C ALA A 68 0.16 8.83 0.08
N ILE A 69 0.36 7.51 0.05
CA ILE A 69 1.53 6.87 -0.58
C ILE A 69 1.58 7.22 -2.07
N SER A 70 0.45 7.15 -2.78
CA SER A 70 0.39 7.53 -4.20
C SER A 70 0.74 9.00 -4.43
N GLY A 71 0.31 9.88 -3.52
CA GLY A 71 0.69 11.29 -3.51
C GLY A 71 2.19 11.50 -3.29
N PHE A 72 2.78 10.76 -2.33
CA PHE A 72 4.22 10.80 -2.06
C PHE A 72 5.04 10.27 -3.23
N GLU A 73 4.63 9.18 -3.88
CA GLU A 73 5.30 8.64 -5.06
C GLU A 73 5.34 9.66 -6.20
N THR A 74 4.20 10.30 -6.46
CA THR A 74 4.09 11.35 -7.49
C THR A 74 4.99 12.54 -7.18
N ALA A 75 4.95 13.04 -5.94
CA ALA A 75 5.79 14.16 -5.51
C ALA A 75 7.28 13.80 -5.55
N ALA A 76 7.64 12.59 -5.14
CA ALA A 76 9.02 12.09 -5.19
C ALA A 76 9.53 11.95 -6.63
N GLU A 77 8.69 11.50 -7.57
CA GLU A 77 9.06 11.42 -8.98
C GLU A 77 9.31 12.81 -9.57
N GLN A 78 8.46 13.78 -9.26
CA GLN A 78 8.65 15.17 -9.68
C GLN A 78 9.94 15.77 -9.08
N ALA A 79 10.20 15.55 -7.80
CA ALA A 79 11.42 16.00 -7.14
C ALA A 79 12.67 15.37 -7.78
N LYS A 80 12.65 14.07 -8.08
CA LYS A 80 13.75 13.40 -8.79
C LYS A 80 14.02 14.00 -10.16
N LYS A 81 12.97 14.30 -10.93
CA LYS A 81 13.10 14.98 -12.25
C LYS A 81 13.74 16.35 -12.11
N GLN A 82 13.28 17.16 -11.14
CA GLN A 82 13.86 18.49 -10.90
C GLN A 82 15.33 18.41 -10.51
N VAL A 83 15.70 17.51 -9.59
CA VAL A 83 17.10 17.30 -9.18
C VAL A 83 17.97 16.86 -10.35
N ALA A 84 17.48 15.97 -11.21
CA ALA A 84 18.20 15.55 -12.42
C ALA A 84 18.44 16.73 -13.39
N THR A 85 17.44 17.58 -13.58
CA THR A 85 17.55 18.79 -14.41
C THR A 85 18.58 19.76 -13.82
N TYR A 86 18.50 20.06 -12.52
CA TYR A 86 19.45 20.97 -11.88
C TYR A 86 20.88 20.44 -11.88
N ARG A 87 21.06 19.13 -11.67
CA ARG A 87 22.37 18.49 -11.78
C ARG A 87 22.96 18.65 -13.18
N THR A 88 22.13 18.50 -14.21
CA THR A 88 22.57 18.67 -15.61
C THR A 88 22.97 20.12 -15.88
N LEU A 89 22.15 21.08 -15.45
CA LEU A 89 22.46 22.52 -15.58
C LEU A 89 23.75 22.90 -14.84
N LEU A 90 24.01 22.33 -13.66
CA LEU A 90 25.25 22.55 -12.92
C LEU A 90 26.47 22.07 -13.71
N PHE A 91 26.41 20.87 -14.30
CA PHE A 91 27.51 20.38 -15.13
C PHE A 91 27.76 21.24 -16.37
N ILE A 92 26.70 21.72 -17.02
CA ILE A 92 26.82 22.63 -18.17
C ILE A 92 27.50 23.94 -17.75
N SER A 93 27.03 24.57 -16.67
CA SER A 93 27.59 25.82 -16.17
C SER A 93 29.05 25.65 -15.72
N PHE A 94 29.37 24.55 -15.04
CA PHE A 94 30.72 24.25 -14.61
C PHE A 94 31.66 24.02 -15.81
N GLY A 95 31.21 23.27 -16.81
CA GLY A 95 31.94 23.06 -18.06
C GLY A 95 32.21 24.37 -18.80
N LEU A 96 31.19 25.22 -18.95
CA LEU A 96 31.32 26.52 -19.59
C LEU A 96 32.30 27.44 -18.86
N SER A 97 32.22 27.49 -17.53
CA SER A 97 33.16 28.25 -16.69
C SER A 97 34.60 27.75 -16.84
N THR A 98 34.80 26.43 -16.85
CA THR A 98 36.12 25.82 -17.03
C THR A 98 36.72 26.16 -18.39
N VAL A 99 35.92 26.08 -19.46
CA VAL A 99 36.35 26.45 -20.83
C VAL A 99 36.73 27.94 -20.90
N ALA A 100 35.94 28.82 -20.31
CA ALA A 100 36.24 30.25 -20.27
C ALA A 100 37.57 30.54 -19.55
N ILE A 101 37.82 29.87 -18.42
CA ILE A 101 39.09 29.99 -17.67
C ILE A 101 40.26 29.51 -18.54
N LEU A 102 40.14 28.36 -19.20
CA LEU A 102 41.20 27.82 -20.07
C LEU A 102 41.52 28.77 -21.24
N ILE A 103 40.51 29.37 -21.86
CA ILE A 103 40.69 30.37 -22.93
C ILE A 103 41.42 31.60 -22.39
N CYS A 104 41.02 32.10 -21.21
CA CYS A 104 41.66 33.26 -20.58
C CYS A 104 43.14 32.98 -20.26
N LEU A 105 43.45 31.80 -19.72
CA LEU A 105 44.82 31.37 -19.47
C LEU A 105 45.63 31.23 -20.75
N TYR A 106 45.05 30.64 -21.81
CA TYR A 106 45.71 30.52 -23.11
C TYR A 106 46.06 31.88 -23.71
N LEU A 107 45.16 32.85 -23.62
CA LEU A 107 45.38 34.22 -24.09
C LEU A 107 46.43 34.97 -23.25
N LEU A 108 46.62 34.63 -21.98
CA LEU A 108 47.63 35.24 -21.11
C LEU A 108 49.03 34.63 -21.29
N LEU A 109 49.12 33.34 -21.64
CA LEU A 109 50.40 32.64 -21.83
C LEU A 109 50.97 32.77 -23.26
N ARG A 110 50.17 33.26 -24.21
CA ARG A 110 50.54 33.49 -25.60
C ARG A 110 50.81 34.97 -25.86
#